data_AF-A0A2K5I6L9-F1
#
_entry.id   AF-A0A2K5I6L9-F1
#
_cell.length_a   1.000
_cell.length_b   1.000
_cell.length_c   1.000
_cell.angle_alpha   90.00
_cell.angle_beta   90.00
_cell.angle_gamma   90.00
#
_symmetry.space_group_name_H-M   'P 1'
#
loop_
_entity.id
_entity.type
_entity.pdbx_description
1 polymer ?
#
loop_
_entity_poly.entity_id
_entity_poly.type
_entity_poly.pdbx_seq_one_letter_code
_entity_poly.pdbx_strand_id
1 'polypeptide(L)'
;YTFEKNGGGFLFPPSYVPVVMSELSDQMTFTERIKNMIHKLYFDFWFQIHDIKKWDQFYSEVLEMEEFVQSSGENGIVVFSLGSMISNMSEESANMIASALAQIPQKVLWKFDGKKPNTLGSNTRLYKWLPQNDLLGHPKTKAFITHGGTNGIYEAIYHGIPMVGIPLFADQHDNIVHMKVKGAALSVDIRTMSSRDLLNALKSVINEPIYKENAMKLSRIHHDQPMKPLDRAVFWIEFVMRHKGAKHLRVAAHDLTWIQYHSLDVIGFLLACVATVIFIITKCCLFCFRKLAKTGKKKKWD
;
A
#
# COMPACT_ATOMS: atom_id res chain seq x y z
N TYR A 1 -0.78 -18.67 -16.85
CA TYR A 1 -0.91 -20.07 -17.32
C TYR A 1 0.34 -20.54 -18.09
N THR A 2 0.73 -19.89 -19.20
CA THR A 2 1.88 -20.33 -20.01
C THR A 2 3.20 -20.39 -19.23
N PHE A 3 3.47 -19.42 -18.36
CA PHE A 3 4.68 -19.40 -17.54
C PHE A 3 4.70 -20.46 -16.43
N GLU A 4 3.58 -20.68 -15.72
CA GLU A 4 3.47 -21.77 -14.73
C GLU A 4 3.58 -23.15 -15.39
N LYS A 5 2.95 -23.31 -16.57
CA LYS A 5 3.00 -24.54 -17.38
C LYS A 5 4.41 -24.86 -17.85
N ASN A 6 5.18 -23.86 -18.26
CA ASN A 6 6.53 -24.06 -18.81
C ASN A 6 7.62 -24.00 -17.74
N GLY A 7 7.37 -23.35 -16.60
CA GLY A 7 8.35 -23.17 -15.51
C GLY A 7 8.68 -24.47 -14.77
N GLY A 8 7.79 -25.46 -14.80
CA GLY A 8 8.00 -26.78 -14.19
C GLY A 8 8.64 -27.84 -15.10
N GLY A 9 8.85 -27.56 -16.39
CA GLY A 9 9.46 -28.51 -17.34
C GLY A 9 8.65 -29.77 -17.66
N PHE A 10 7.39 -29.88 -17.21
CA PHE A 10 6.54 -31.06 -17.43
C PHE A 10 5.83 -31.02 -18.80
N LEU A 11 5.60 -32.21 -19.38
CA LEU A 11 4.78 -32.36 -20.59
C LEU A 11 3.29 -32.26 -20.21
N PHE A 12 2.60 -31.22 -20.69
CA PHE A 12 1.17 -31.01 -20.46
C PHE A 12 0.36 -31.32 -21.72
N PRO A 13 -0.10 -32.57 -21.92
CA PRO A 13 -0.95 -32.94 -23.05
C PRO A 13 -2.27 -32.14 -22.98
N PRO A 14 -2.53 -31.22 -23.93
CA PRO A 14 -3.59 -30.22 -23.77
C PRO A 14 -5.02 -30.78 -23.73
N SER A 15 -5.21 -32.01 -24.19
CA SER A 15 -6.50 -32.70 -24.15
C SER A 15 -6.76 -33.44 -22.84
N TYR A 16 -5.75 -33.69 -22.00
CA TYR A 16 -5.88 -34.52 -20.78
C TYR A 16 -5.69 -33.73 -19.49
N VAL A 17 -5.25 -32.49 -19.56
CA VAL A 17 -5.12 -31.59 -18.41
C VAL A 17 -6.28 -30.59 -18.46
N PRO A 18 -7.19 -30.59 -17.47
CA PRO A 18 -8.33 -29.68 -17.47
C PRO A 18 -7.87 -28.23 -17.40
N VAL A 19 -8.44 -27.37 -18.25
CA VAL A 19 -8.17 -25.93 -18.22
C VAL A 19 -8.78 -25.34 -16.94
N VAL A 20 -8.05 -24.44 -16.27
CA VAL A 20 -8.52 -23.74 -15.08
C VAL A 20 -9.85 -23.03 -15.40
N MET A 21 -10.85 -23.16 -14.52
CA MET A 21 -12.24 -22.68 -14.71
C MET A 21 -13.09 -23.42 -15.77
N SER A 22 -12.64 -24.55 -16.32
CA SER A 22 -13.47 -25.36 -17.24
C SER A 22 -14.49 -26.28 -16.56
N GLU A 23 -14.40 -26.43 -15.23
CA GLU A 23 -15.14 -27.42 -14.43
C GLU A 23 -14.89 -28.89 -14.82
N LEU A 24 -13.88 -29.15 -15.67
CA LEU A 24 -13.50 -30.49 -16.10
C LEU A 24 -12.50 -31.11 -15.11
N SER A 25 -12.54 -32.44 -14.97
CA SER A 25 -11.58 -33.21 -14.16
C SER A 25 -10.46 -33.80 -15.02
N ASP A 26 -9.50 -34.49 -14.42
CA ASP A 26 -8.49 -35.30 -15.12
C ASP A 26 -9.09 -36.54 -15.83
N GLN A 27 -10.30 -36.95 -15.43
CA GLN A 27 -11.08 -38.00 -16.06
C GLN A 27 -12.09 -37.37 -17.04
N MET A 28 -11.71 -37.23 -18.31
CA MET A 28 -12.55 -36.65 -19.36
C MET A 28 -12.93 -37.67 -20.43
N THR A 29 -14.21 -37.70 -20.81
CA THR A 29 -14.70 -38.37 -22.02
C THR A 29 -14.12 -37.71 -23.28
N PHE A 30 -14.22 -38.38 -24.43
CA PHE A 30 -13.74 -37.84 -25.70
C PHE A 30 -14.33 -36.45 -26.01
N THR A 31 -15.65 -36.27 -25.82
CA THR A 31 -16.34 -34.99 -26.06
C THR A 31 -15.86 -33.90 -25.10
N GLU A 32 -15.64 -34.24 -23.82
CA GLU A 32 -15.09 -33.30 -22.84
C GLU A 32 -13.65 -32.92 -23.16
N ARG A 33 -12.84 -33.84 -23.69
CA ARG A 33 -11.48 -33.53 -24.17
C ARG A 33 -11.48 -32.58 -25.36
N ILE A 34 -12.45 -32.70 -26.27
CA ILE A 34 -12.64 -31.74 -27.38
C ILE A 34 -13.03 -30.37 -26.82
N LYS A 35 -13.98 -30.32 -25.89
CA LYS A 35 -14.37 -29.07 -25.20
C LYS A 35 -13.18 -28.44 -24.47
N ASN A 36 -12.40 -29.24 -23.75
CA ASN A 36 -11.19 -28.81 -23.06
C ASN A 36 -10.14 -28.23 -24.02
N MET A 37 -9.94 -28.87 -25.18
CA MET A 37 -9.03 -28.37 -26.21
C MET A 37 -9.47 -27.02 -26.78
N ILE A 38 -10.78 -26.83 -27.01
CA ILE A 38 -11.32 -25.55 -27.49
C ILE A 38 -11.14 -24.45 -26.44
N HIS A 39 -11.42 -24.73 -25.17
CA HIS A 39 -11.18 -23.79 -24.07
C HIS A 39 -9.69 -23.45 -23.98
N LYS A 40 -8.82 -24.44 -24.08
CA LYS A 40 -7.36 -24.24 -24.07
C LYS A 40 -6.91 -23.33 -25.21
N LEU A 41 -7.40 -23.55 -26.43
CA LEU A 41 -7.05 -22.70 -27.58
C LEU A 41 -7.56 -21.28 -27.42
N TYR A 42 -8.78 -21.11 -26.89
CA TYR A 42 -9.33 -19.81 -26.56
C TYR A 42 -8.49 -19.10 -25.49
N PHE A 43 -8.20 -19.76 -24.37
CA PHE A 43 -7.39 -19.21 -23.28
C PHE A 43 -5.98 -18.88 -23.76
N ASP A 44 -5.31 -19.78 -24.47
CA ASP A 44 -3.97 -19.52 -25.02
C ASP A 44 -4.01 -18.29 -25.94
N PHE A 45 -4.96 -18.20 -26.87
CA PHE A 45 -5.05 -17.05 -27.77
C PHE A 45 -5.37 -15.73 -27.04
N TRP A 46 -6.40 -15.72 -26.20
CA TRP A 46 -6.87 -14.52 -25.51
C TRP A 46 -5.90 -14.05 -24.42
N PHE A 47 -5.39 -14.96 -23.57
CA PHE A 47 -4.40 -14.59 -22.57
C PHE A 47 -3.07 -14.24 -23.23
N GLN A 48 -2.58 -14.99 -24.22
CA GLN A 48 -1.29 -14.66 -24.84
C GLN A 48 -1.30 -13.26 -25.46
N ILE A 49 -2.37 -12.84 -26.14
CA ILE A 49 -2.44 -11.51 -26.76
C ILE A 49 -2.55 -10.39 -25.72
N HIS A 50 -3.38 -10.56 -24.69
CA HIS A 50 -3.58 -9.53 -23.65
C HIS A 50 -2.43 -9.43 -22.67
N ASP A 51 -1.80 -10.56 -22.35
CA ASP A 51 -0.72 -10.64 -21.39
C ASP A 51 0.60 -10.16 -22.05
N ILE A 52 0.93 -10.59 -23.28
CA ILE A 52 2.18 -10.15 -23.95
C ILE A 52 2.24 -8.64 -24.10
N LYS A 53 1.18 -7.97 -24.55
CA LYS A 53 1.20 -6.50 -24.72
C LYS A 53 1.44 -5.77 -23.40
N LYS A 54 0.84 -6.24 -22.30
CA LYS A 54 1.04 -5.66 -20.97
C LYS A 54 2.44 -5.96 -20.44
N TRP A 55 2.93 -7.18 -20.62
CA TRP A 55 4.27 -7.57 -20.22
C TRP A 55 5.35 -6.84 -21.01
N ASP A 56 5.22 -6.71 -22.34
CA ASP A 56 6.18 -5.98 -23.17
C ASP A 56 6.26 -4.51 -22.77
N GLN A 57 5.11 -3.88 -22.49
CA GLN A 57 5.08 -2.52 -21.96
C GLN A 57 5.77 -2.45 -20.60
N PHE A 58 5.45 -3.37 -19.69
CA PHE A 58 6.06 -3.41 -18.36
C PHE A 58 7.59 -3.60 -18.42
N TYR A 59 8.08 -4.56 -19.23
CA TYR A 59 9.49 -4.79 -19.42
C TYR A 59 10.20 -3.60 -20.05
N SER A 60 9.57 -2.94 -21.03
CA SER A 60 10.12 -1.71 -21.63
C SER A 60 10.25 -0.60 -20.60
N GLU A 61 9.23 -0.38 -19.77
CA GLU A 61 9.28 0.62 -18.68
C GLU A 61 10.38 0.31 -17.65
N VAL A 62 10.58 -0.97 -17.31
CA VAL A 62 11.64 -1.42 -16.39
C VAL A 62 13.03 -1.24 -17.02
N LEU A 63 13.21 -1.57 -18.30
CA LEU A 63 14.48 -1.36 -19.01
C LEU A 63 14.84 0.13 -19.11
N GLU A 64 13.88 0.98 -19.46
CA GLU A 64 14.07 2.43 -19.48
C GLU A 64 14.38 3.00 -18.08
N MET A 65 13.82 2.39 -17.04
CA MET A 65 14.11 2.74 -15.65
C MET A 65 15.55 2.37 -15.28
N GLU A 66 16.00 1.17 -15.64
CA GLU A 66 17.38 0.72 -15.42
C GLU A 66 18.38 1.64 -16.14
N GLU A 67 18.16 1.96 -17.41
CA GLU A 67 19.01 2.90 -18.16
C GLU A 67 19.07 4.27 -17.47
N PHE A 68 17.94 4.76 -16.95
CA PHE A 68 17.90 6.01 -16.21
C PHE A 68 18.70 5.95 -14.91
N VAL A 69 18.58 4.86 -14.15
CA VAL A 69 19.35 4.61 -12.94
C VAL A 69 20.85 4.55 -13.26
N GLN A 70 21.26 3.87 -14.33
CA GLN A 70 22.66 3.78 -14.72
C GLN A 70 23.23 5.13 -15.17
N SER A 71 22.42 5.95 -15.84
CA SER A 71 22.79 7.32 -16.25
C SER A 71 23.09 8.29 -15.10
N SER A 72 22.83 7.89 -13.84
CA SER A 72 23.09 8.73 -12.66
C SER A 72 24.56 8.90 -12.29
N GLY A 73 25.48 8.13 -12.91
CA GLY A 73 26.91 8.20 -12.62
C GLY A 73 27.22 7.97 -11.13
N GLU A 74 28.14 8.76 -10.58
CA GLU A 74 28.56 8.70 -9.17
C GLU A 74 27.57 9.38 -8.21
N ASN A 75 26.76 10.32 -8.73
CA ASN A 75 25.79 11.06 -7.91
C ASN A 75 24.73 10.12 -7.33
N GLY A 76 24.36 9.07 -8.08
CA GLY A 76 23.38 8.07 -7.68
C GLY A 76 21.93 8.54 -7.80
N ILE A 77 21.03 7.79 -7.15
CA ILE A 77 19.59 7.99 -7.28
C ILE A 77 18.89 8.34 -5.96
N VAL A 78 17.76 9.01 -6.09
CA VAL A 78 16.78 9.23 -5.02
C VAL A 78 15.46 8.59 -5.44
N VAL A 79 14.91 7.77 -4.55
CA VAL A 79 13.58 7.20 -4.73
C VAL A 79 12.59 8.11 -4.00
N PHE A 80 11.47 8.44 -4.63
CA PHE A 80 10.42 9.25 -4.01
C PHE A 80 9.05 8.60 -4.18
N SER A 81 8.42 8.26 -3.05
CA SER A 81 7.10 7.65 -3.00
C SER A 81 6.31 8.08 -1.76
N LEU A 82 5.09 8.59 -1.96
CA LEU A 82 4.14 8.89 -0.88
C LEU A 82 3.09 7.77 -0.70
N GLY A 83 3.38 6.57 -1.21
CA GLY A 83 2.46 5.43 -1.15
C GLY A 83 1.36 5.46 -2.23
N SER A 84 0.51 4.43 -2.24
CA SER A 84 -0.58 4.26 -3.22
C SER A 84 -1.83 5.07 -2.89
N MET A 85 -2.10 5.29 -1.60
CA MET A 85 -3.28 6.02 -1.11
C MET A 85 -3.26 7.50 -1.47
N ILE A 86 -2.09 8.03 -1.80
CA ILE A 86 -1.92 9.38 -2.33
C ILE A 86 -1.80 9.28 -3.85
N SER A 87 -2.93 9.46 -4.51
CA SER A 87 -3.00 9.48 -5.97
C SER A 87 -2.64 10.85 -6.54
N ASN A 88 -2.92 11.93 -5.81
CA ASN A 88 -2.69 13.29 -6.29
C ASN A 88 -2.29 14.24 -5.15
N MET A 89 -1.59 15.32 -5.50
CA MET A 89 -1.30 16.46 -4.63
C MET A 89 -1.65 17.76 -5.37
N SER A 90 -1.75 18.89 -4.67
CA SER A 90 -2.02 20.16 -5.35
C SER A 90 -0.91 20.48 -6.36
N GLU A 91 -1.26 21.13 -7.48
CA GLU A 91 -0.27 21.54 -8.49
C GLU A 91 0.83 22.42 -7.86
N GLU A 92 0.46 23.27 -6.90
CA GLU A 92 1.41 24.08 -6.14
C GLU A 92 2.43 23.22 -5.38
N SER A 93 1.98 22.22 -4.62
CA SER A 93 2.87 21.32 -3.89
C SER A 93 3.75 20.51 -4.84
N ALA A 94 3.18 20.03 -5.95
CA ALA A 94 3.91 19.25 -6.94
C ALA A 94 5.01 20.08 -7.62
N ASN A 95 4.72 21.35 -7.98
CA ASN A 95 5.70 22.28 -8.52
C ASN A 95 6.76 22.68 -7.49
N MET A 96 6.37 22.87 -6.22
CA MET A 96 7.30 23.21 -5.14
C MET A 96 8.32 22.07 -4.91
N ILE A 97 7.85 20.82 -4.86
CA ILE A 97 8.70 19.64 -4.74
C ILE A 97 9.56 19.45 -6.00
N ALA A 98 8.96 19.52 -7.19
CA ALA A 98 9.70 19.39 -8.46
C ALA A 98 10.84 20.41 -8.57
N SER A 99 10.62 21.65 -8.12
CA SER A 99 11.65 22.70 -8.09
C SER A 99 12.81 22.36 -7.15
N ALA A 100 12.56 21.67 -6.04
CA ALA A 100 13.61 21.24 -5.11
C ALA A 100 14.42 20.10 -5.74
N LEU A 101 13.73 19.13 -6.32
CA LEU A 101 14.34 17.97 -6.97
C LEU A 101 15.18 18.36 -8.19
N ALA A 102 14.78 19.40 -8.94
CA ALA A 102 15.55 19.90 -10.07
C ALA A 102 16.94 20.45 -9.70
N GLN A 103 17.16 20.76 -8.41
CA GLN A 103 18.40 21.37 -7.92
C GLN A 103 19.43 20.36 -7.37
N ILE A 104 19.07 19.07 -7.30
CA ILE A 104 20.01 18.03 -6.85
C ILE A 104 20.66 17.31 -8.04
N PRO A 105 21.94 16.89 -7.94
CA PRO A 105 22.62 16.22 -9.03
C PRO A 105 22.19 14.75 -9.23
N GLN A 106 21.48 14.16 -8.26
CA GLN A 106 20.95 12.80 -8.35
C GLN A 106 19.86 12.68 -9.42
N LYS A 107 19.73 11.48 -9.99
CA LYS A 107 18.52 11.11 -10.74
C LYS A 107 17.41 10.76 -9.74
N VAL A 108 16.20 11.24 -9.99
CA VAL A 108 15.06 11.06 -9.09
C VAL A 108 13.99 10.21 -9.78
N LEU A 109 13.63 9.10 -9.15
CA LEU A 109 12.51 8.26 -9.56
C LEU A 109 11.33 8.58 -8.65
N TRP A 110 10.34 9.28 -9.19
CA TRP A 110 9.21 9.78 -8.42
C TRP A 110 7.93 9.05 -8.79
N LYS A 111 7.40 8.26 -7.84
CA LYS A 111 6.05 7.70 -7.94
C LYS A 111 5.02 8.82 -7.82
N PHE A 112 4.36 9.14 -8.93
CA PHE A 112 3.38 10.21 -9.02
C PHE A 112 2.37 9.94 -10.14
N ASP A 113 1.08 9.99 -9.80
CA ASP A 113 -0.04 9.72 -10.73
C ASP A 113 -0.89 10.99 -10.97
N GLY A 114 -0.34 12.16 -10.66
CA GLY A 114 -0.96 13.45 -10.89
C GLY A 114 -0.48 14.15 -12.16
N LYS A 115 -0.95 15.38 -12.37
CA LYS A 115 -0.54 16.23 -13.51
C LYS A 115 0.94 16.57 -13.40
N LYS A 116 1.71 16.30 -14.47
CA LYS A 116 3.14 16.61 -14.56
C LYS A 116 3.43 18.06 -14.10
N PRO A 117 4.32 18.27 -13.11
CA PRO A 117 4.72 19.60 -12.68
C PRO A 117 5.41 20.39 -13.80
N ASN A 118 5.16 21.70 -13.88
CA ASN A 118 5.78 22.60 -14.84
C ASN A 118 7.28 22.82 -14.55
N THR A 119 7.67 22.72 -13.27
CA THR A 119 9.04 22.91 -12.79
C THR A 119 9.85 21.60 -12.71
N LEU A 120 9.39 20.53 -13.37
CA LEU A 120 10.06 19.24 -13.36
C LEU A 120 11.43 19.31 -14.07
N GLY A 121 12.51 19.09 -13.31
CA GLY A 121 13.87 19.03 -13.84
C GLY A 121 14.14 17.78 -14.69
N SER A 122 15.12 17.87 -15.60
CA SER A 122 15.54 16.75 -16.47
C SER A 122 16.19 15.57 -15.73
N ASN A 123 16.54 15.77 -14.45
CA ASN A 123 17.05 14.73 -13.56
C ASN A 123 15.92 13.91 -12.90
N THR A 124 14.66 14.28 -13.06
CA THR A 124 13.52 13.60 -12.42
C THR A 124 12.61 12.93 -13.45
N ARG A 125 12.30 11.65 -13.26
CA ARG A 125 11.29 10.92 -14.04
C ARG A 125 10.11 10.55 -13.15
N LEU A 126 8.91 10.68 -13.72
CA LEU A 126 7.65 10.35 -13.06
C LEU A 126 7.21 8.95 -13.47
N TYR A 127 6.77 8.17 -12.50
CA TYR A 127 6.28 6.81 -12.70
C TYR A 127 4.95 6.62 -11.97
N LYS A 128 4.03 5.86 -12.55
CA LYS A 128 2.79 5.47 -11.86
C LYS A 128 3.04 4.38 -10.82
N TRP A 129 4.01 3.53 -11.10
CA TRP A 129 4.44 2.42 -10.25
C TRP A 129 5.97 2.33 -10.25
N LEU A 130 6.55 1.94 -9.11
CA LEU A 130 7.98 1.73 -8.95
C LEU A 130 8.22 0.34 -8.32
N PRO A 131 9.26 -0.40 -8.75
CA PRO A 131 9.78 -1.54 -8.01
C PRO A 131 10.57 -1.01 -6.79
N GLN A 132 9.85 -0.41 -5.82
CA GLN A 132 10.43 0.39 -4.73
C GLN A 132 11.48 -0.38 -3.93
N ASN A 133 11.19 -1.63 -3.55
CA ASN A 133 12.13 -2.46 -2.81
C ASN A 133 13.44 -2.70 -3.58
N ASP A 134 13.35 -2.99 -4.89
CA ASP A 134 14.53 -3.26 -5.72
C ASP A 134 15.35 -1.99 -5.95
N LEU A 135 14.68 -0.85 -6.16
CA LEU A 135 15.33 0.45 -6.24
C LEU A 135 16.02 0.81 -4.92
N LEU A 136 15.38 0.58 -3.77
CA LEU A 136 16.00 0.82 -2.46
C LEU A 136 17.21 -0.10 -2.24
N GLY A 137 17.17 -1.32 -2.76
CA GLY A 137 18.30 -2.26 -2.73
C GLY A 137 19.40 -1.99 -3.76
N HIS A 138 19.18 -1.06 -4.69
CA HIS A 138 20.16 -0.74 -5.73
C HIS A 138 21.37 0.01 -5.14
N PRO A 139 22.63 -0.35 -5.48
CA PRO A 139 23.84 0.23 -4.88
C PRO A 139 24.00 1.74 -5.11
N LYS A 140 23.34 2.29 -6.12
CA LYS A 140 23.34 3.74 -6.41
C LYS A 140 22.36 4.54 -5.56
N THR A 141 21.51 3.91 -4.76
CA THR A 141 20.49 4.62 -3.98
C THR A 141 21.09 5.37 -2.81
N LYS A 142 20.87 6.68 -2.77
CA LYS A 142 21.42 7.58 -1.76
C LYS A 142 20.42 7.95 -0.68
N ALA A 143 19.16 8.16 -1.05
CA ALA A 143 18.12 8.56 -0.12
C ALA A 143 16.72 8.13 -0.59
N PHE A 144 15.81 8.03 0.38
CA PHE A 144 14.39 7.77 0.15
C PHE A 144 13.52 8.92 0.65
N ILE A 145 12.71 9.52 -0.23
CA ILE A 145 11.67 10.46 0.18
C ILE A 145 10.38 9.67 0.37
N THR A 146 9.82 9.72 1.58
CA THR A 146 8.70 8.86 1.99
C THR A 146 7.66 9.59 2.81
N HIS A 147 6.39 9.19 2.66
CA HIS A 147 5.33 9.63 3.57
C HIS A 147 5.43 9.03 4.98
N GLY A 148 6.31 8.06 5.23
CA GLY A 148 6.48 7.46 6.57
C GLY A 148 5.54 6.31 6.89
N GLY A 149 4.91 5.70 5.89
CA GLY A 149 4.21 4.43 6.07
C GLY A 149 5.17 3.31 6.48
N THR A 150 4.73 2.47 7.42
CA THR A 150 5.55 1.42 8.06
C THR A 150 6.28 0.51 7.08
N ASN A 151 5.61 0.03 6.02
CA ASN A 151 6.24 -0.86 5.04
C ASN A 151 7.42 -0.21 4.32
N GLY A 152 7.26 1.03 3.83
CA GLY A 152 8.34 1.75 3.13
C GLY A 152 9.50 2.08 4.06
N ILE A 153 9.23 2.34 5.35
CA ILE A 153 10.29 2.52 6.35
C ILE A 153 11.08 1.22 6.53
N TYR A 154 10.41 0.07 6.66
CA TYR A 154 11.10 -1.20 6.82
C TYR A 154 11.90 -1.60 5.57
N GLU A 155 11.42 -1.33 4.36
CA GLU A 155 12.20 -1.52 3.14
C GLU A 155 13.48 -0.66 3.15
N ALA A 156 13.37 0.61 3.54
CA ALA A 156 14.52 1.49 3.65
C ALA A 156 15.49 1.06 4.76
N ILE A 157 14.99 0.60 5.91
CA ILE A 157 15.82 0.01 6.98
C ILE A 157 16.52 -1.24 6.47
N TYR A 158 15.81 -2.15 5.79
CA TYR A 158 16.37 -3.39 5.27
C TYR A 158 17.58 -3.12 4.37
N HIS A 159 17.49 -2.14 3.47
CA HIS A 159 18.57 -1.75 2.56
C HIS A 159 19.53 -0.68 3.11
N GLY A 160 19.33 -0.22 4.35
CA GLY A 160 20.17 0.78 5.00
C GLY A 160 20.15 2.15 4.28
N ILE A 161 19.00 2.55 3.76
CA ILE A 161 18.81 3.83 3.05
C ILE A 161 18.27 4.88 4.02
N PRO A 162 18.94 6.04 4.18
CA PRO A 162 18.42 7.12 4.99
C PRO A 162 17.29 7.86 4.26
N MET A 163 16.45 8.59 5.00
CA MET A 163 15.19 9.09 4.45
C MET A 163 14.87 10.55 4.77
N VAL A 164 14.09 11.17 3.89
CA VAL A 164 13.37 12.41 4.18
C VAL A 164 11.89 12.09 4.28
N GLY A 165 11.34 12.23 5.49
CA GLY A 165 9.94 12.00 5.80
C GLY A 165 9.06 13.20 5.47
N ILE A 166 7.93 12.95 4.82
CA ILE A 166 6.87 13.91 4.53
C ILE A 166 5.54 13.31 5.04
N PRO A 167 5.33 13.24 6.36
CA PRO A 167 4.15 12.60 6.93
C PRO A 167 2.86 13.33 6.53
N LEU A 168 1.79 12.56 6.28
CA LEU A 168 0.52 13.09 5.76
C LEU A 168 -0.66 12.82 6.69
N PHE A 169 -0.75 11.62 7.27
CA PHE A 169 -1.87 11.21 8.15
C PHE A 169 -1.53 10.00 9.04
N ALA A 170 -2.42 9.70 9.98
CA ALA A 170 -2.32 8.54 10.88
C ALA A 170 -0.96 8.43 11.59
N ASP A 171 -0.41 7.22 11.67
CA ASP A 171 0.82 6.84 12.37
C ASP A 171 2.12 7.35 11.71
N GLN A 172 2.02 7.91 10.50
CA GLN A 172 3.18 8.36 9.72
C GLN A 172 4.05 9.39 10.46
N HIS A 173 3.42 10.29 11.20
CA HIS A 173 4.13 11.31 11.98
C HIS A 173 5.02 10.65 13.05
N ASP A 174 4.46 9.71 13.81
CA ASP A 174 5.16 9.00 14.87
C ASP A 174 6.29 8.13 14.30
N ASN A 175 6.02 7.45 13.19
CA ASN A 175 7.02 6.64 12.50
C ASN A 175 8.24 7.47 12.08
N ILE A 176 8.03 8.65 11.47
CA ILE A 176 9.13 9.53 11.07
C ILE A 176 9.85 10.12 12.29
N VAL A 177 9.13 10.47 13.37
CA VAL A 177 9.76 10.92 14.62
C VAL A 177 10.71 9.85 15.16
N HIS A 178 10.31 8.57 15.17
CA HIS A 178 11.20 7.49 15.57
C HIS A 178 12.46 7.39 14.69
N MET A 179 12.33 7.59 13.38
CA MET A 179 13.47 7.56 12.46
C MET A 179 14.40 8.77 12.62
N LYS A 180 13.85 9.94 12.96
CA LYS A 180 14.63 11.14 13.33
C LYS A 180 15.42 10.93 14.60
N VAL A 181 14.79 10.39 15.66
CA VAL A 181 15.47 10.09 16.94
C VAL A 181 16.60 9.08 16.73
N LYS A 182 16.42 8.12 15.82
CA LYS A 182 17.48 7.18 15.41
C LYS A 182 18.55 7.79 14.51
N GLY A 183 18.44 9.06 14.15
CA GLY A 183 19.40 9.78 13.31
C GLY A 183 19.47 9.26 11.87
N ALA A 184 18.43 8.59 11.38
CA ALA A 184 18.36 8.01 10.03
C ALA A 184 17.40 8.76 9.11
N ALA A 185 16.73 9.81 9.61
CA ALA A 185 15.80 10.61 8.85
C ALA A 185 15.81 12.09 9.23
N LEU A 186 15.37 12.92 8.28
CA LEU A 186 14.82 14.25 8.53
C LEU A 186 13.31 14.25 8.22
N SER A 187 12.57 15.22 8.75
CA SER A 187 11.15 15.40 8.43
C SER A 187 10.89 16.83 7.98
N VAL A 188 10.06 16.94 6.96
CA VAL A 188 9.51 18.21 6.47
C VAL A 188 7.98 18.10 6.43
N ASP A 189 7.28 19.20 6.64
CA ASP A 189 5.82 19.24 6.63
C ASP A 189 5.33 19.73 5.27
N ILE A 190 4.57 18.90 4.54
CA ILE A 190 4.04 19.23 3.21
C ILE A 190 3.23 20.53 3.16
N ARG A 191 2.62 20.95 4.28
CA ARG A 191 1.74 22.12 4.36
C ARG A 191 2.52 23.42 4.55
N THR A 192 3.69 23.36 5.18
CA THR A 192 4.46 24.55 5.55
C THR A 192 5.83 24.62 4.90
N MET A 193 6.35 23.50 4.38
CA MET A 193 7.68 23.46 3.78
C MET A 193 7.75 24.29 2.51
N SER A 194 8.90 24.91 2.30
CA SER A 194 9.29 25.49 1.01
C SER A 194 10.13 24.51 0.19
N SER A 195 10.33 24.83 -1.08
CA SER A 195 11.27 24.11 -1.95
C SER A 195 12.70 24.04 -1.34
N ARG A 196 13.10 25.10 -0.63
CA ARG A 196 14.41 25.19 0.04
C ARG A 196 14.53 24.21 1.22
N ASP A 197 13.45 24.00 1.96
CA ASP A 197 13.45 23.11 3.12
C ASP A 197 13.64 21.65 2.68
N LEU A 198 12.92 21.22 1.64
CA LEU A 198 13.09 19.89 1.07
C LEU A 198 14.49 19.71 0.47
N LEU A 199 15.01 20.71 -0.26
CA LEU A 199 16.35 20.69 -0.82
C LEU A 199 17.43 20.55 0.27
N ASN A 200 17.31 21.33 1.35
CA ASN A 200 18.25 21.28 2.46
C ASN A 200 18.20 19.92 3.18
N ALA A 201 17.00 19.40 3.43
CA ALA A 201 16.83 18.08 4.05
C ALA A 201 17.47 16.97 3.20
N LEU A 202 17.26 17.00 1.88
CA LEU A 202 17.90 16.06 0.95
C LEU A 202 19.41 16.17 0.95
N LYS A 203 19.95 17.40 0.85
CA LYS A 203 21.41 17.63 0.89
C LYS A 203 22.02 17.12 2.19
N SER A 204 21.34 17.31 3.33
CA SER A 204 21.81 16.86 4.64
C SER A 204 21.83 15.32 4.68
N VAL A 205 20.71 14.68 4.36
CA VAL A 205 20.58 13.20 4.39
C VAL A 205 21.55 12.50 3.42
N ILE A 206 21.84 13.10 2.27
CA ILE A 206 22.73 12.52 1.26
C ILE A 206 24.22 12.72 1.61
N ASN A 207 24.60 13.91 2.11
CA ASN A 207 26.01 14.28 2.24
C ASN A 207 26.56 14.13 3.65
N GLU A 208 25.73 14.20 4.69
CA GLU A 208 26.19 14.00 6.07
C GLU A 208 26.27 12.50 6.38
N PRO A 209 27.46 11.97 6.72
CA PRO A 209 27.67 10.52 6.85
C PRO A 209 26.82 9.89 7.96
N ILE A 210 26.49 10.66 9.00
CA ILE A 210 25.72 10.21 10.16
C ILE A 210 24.39 9.55 9.77
N TYR A 211 23.68 10.07 8.76
CA TYR A 211 22.39 9.49 8.35
C TYR A 211 22.57 8.12 7.73
N LYS A 212 23.57 7.97 6.84
CA LYS A 212 23.86 6.67 6.20
C LYS A 212 24.40 5.68 7.21
N GLU A 213 25.30 6.10 8.10
CA GLU A 213 25.84 5.23 9.17
C GLU A 213 24.74 4.71 10.09
N ASN A 214 23.82 5.57 10.51
CA ASN A 214 22.69 5.18 11.33
C ASN A 214 21.72 4.26 10.58
N ALA A 215 21.40 4.56 9.31
CA ALA A 215 20.57 3.69 8.49
C ALA A 215 21.21 2.29 8.33
N MET A 216 22.52 2.21 8.08
CA MET A 216 23.25 0.93 8.01
C MET A 216 23.32 0.22 9.36
N LYS A 217 23.41 0.96 10.48
CA LYS A 217 23.31 0.38 11.82
C LYS A 217 21.93 -0.26 12.04
N LEU A 218 20.86 0.42 11.68
CA LEU A 218 19.50 -0.11 11.77
C LEU A 218 19.31 -1.33 10.86
N SER A 219 19.85 -1.29 9.64
CA SER A 219 19.85 -2.43 8.71
C SER A 219 20.49 -3.66 9.35
N ARG A 220 21.70 -3.53 9.91
CA ARG A 220 22.39 -4.64 10.61
C ARG A 220 21.55 -5.23 11.73
N ILE A 221 20.93 -4.39 12.55
CA ILE A 221 20.04 -4.83 13.64
C ILE A 221 18.80 -5.53 13.08
N HIS A 222 18.24 -5.03 11.98
CA HIS A 222 17.06 -5.62 11.36
C HIS A 222 17.33 -7.02 10.79
N HIS A 223 18.48 -7.19 10.14
CA HIS A 223 18.95 -8.47 9.60
C HIS A 223 19.40 -9.48 10.67
N ASP A 224 19.77 -9.00 11.86
CA ASP A 224 20.20 -9.84 12.99
C ASP A 224 19.00 -10.52 13.65
N GLN A 225 18.54 -11.60 13.01
CA GLN A 225 17.41 -12.41 13.43
C GLN A 225 17.87 -13.83 13.78
N PRO A 226 17.34 -14.45 14.86
CA PRO A 226 17.75 -15.79 15.29
C PRO A 226 17.34 -16.89 14.30
N MET A 227 16.42 -16.61 13.39
CA MET A 227 15.92 -17.54 12.38
C MET A 227 15.66 -16.81 11.08
N LYS A 228 16.10 -17.40 9.96
CA LYS A 228 15.92 -16.83 8.62
C LYS A 228 14.42 -16.69 8.30
N PRO A 229 14.02 -15.68 7.52
CA PRO A 229 12.60 -15.48 7.18
C PRO A 229 11.93 -16.70 6.54
N LEU A 230 12.62 -17.42 5.66
CA LEU A 230 12.09 -18.63 5.02
C LEU A 230 11.83 -19.74 6.05
N ASP A 231 12.81 -20.03 6.91
CA ASP A 231 12.68 -21.06 7.95
C ASP A 231 11.55 -20.71 8.92
N ARG A 232 11.40 -19.41 9.24
CA ARG A 232 10.28 -18.90 10.05
C ARG A 232 8.92 -19.15 9.39
N ALA A 233 8.81 -18.91 8.09
CA ALA A 233 7.57 -19.16 7.34
C ALA A 233 7.24 -20.65 7.30
N VAL A 234 8.24 -21.51 7.02
CA VAL A 234 8.10 -22.98 7.06
C VAL A 234 7.63 -23.43 8.44
N PHE A 235 8.26 -22.95 9.50
CA PHE A 235 7.87 -23.28 10.87
C PHE A 235 6.38 -22.98 11.15
N TRP A 236 5.88 -21.80 10.75
CA TRP A 236 4.48 -21.44 10.99
C TRP A 236 3.50 -22.24 10.14
N ILE A 237 3.86 -22.54 8.88
CA ILE A 237 3.06 -23.42 8.03
C ILE A 237 2.94 -24.81 8.66
N GLU A 238 4.07 -25.40 9.06
CA GLU A 238 4.09 -26.69 9.75
C GLU A 238 3.36 -26.64 11.09
N PHE A 239 3.47 -25.54 11.85
CA PHE A 239 2.77 -25.37 13.11
C PHE A 239 1.25 -25.47 12.91
N VAL A 240 0.71 -24.81 11.90
CA VAL A 240 -0.72 -24.89 11.55
C VAL A 240 -1.11 -26.31 11.15
N MET A 241 -0.28 -27.00 10.35
CA MET A 241 -0.51 -28.39 9.96
C MET A 241 -0.50 -29.35 11.17
N ARG A 242 0.53 -29.26 12.03
CA ARG A 242 0.67 -30.07 13.26
C ARG A 242 -0.53 -29.91 14.20
N HIS A 243 -1.09 -28.71 14.27
CA HIS A 243 -2.25 -28.41 15.10
C HIS A 243 -3.58 -28.46 14.35
N LYS A 244 -3.63 -29.18 13.21
CA LYS A 244 -4.86 -29.44 12.43
C LYS A 244 -5.67 -28.16 12.15
N GLY A 245 -4.97 -27.10 11.73
CA GLY A 245 -5.55 -25.80 11.40
C GLY A 245 -5.50 -24.76 12.52
N ALA A 246 -4.83 -25.05 13.64
CA ALA A 246 -4.58 -24.10 14.75
C ALA A 246 -5.82 -23.28 15.16
N LYS A 247 -6.93 -23.95 15.47
CA LYS A 247 -8.24 -23.31 15.73
C LYS A 247 -8.20 -22.18 16.76
N HIS A 248 -7.31 -22.26 17.75
CA HIS A 248 -7.12 -21.25 18.79
C HIS A 248 -6.54 -19.92 18.28
N LEU A 249 -5.96 -19.89 17.08
CA LEU A 249 -5.47 -18.67 16.42
C LEU A 249 -6.47 -18.12 15.38
N ARG A 250 -7.55 -18.84 15.09
CA ARG A 250 -8.58 -18.36 14.16
C ARG A 250 -9.39 -17.25 14.80
N VAL A 251 -9.70 -16.23 14.01
CA VAL A 251 -10.57 -15.13 14.45
C VAL A 251 -11.97 -15.70 14.72
N ALA A 252 -12.56 -15.33 15.86
CA ALA A 252 -13.90 -15.77 16.30
C ALA A 252 -15.00 -15.47 15.28
N ALA A 253 -14.78 -14.49 14.38
CA ALA A 253 -15.68 -14.12 13.30
C ALA A 253 -16.11 -15.31 12.41
N HIS A 254 -15.30 -16.36 12.28
CA HIS A 254 -15.64 -17.55 11.50
C HIS A 254 -16.73 -18.44 12.13
N ASP A 255 -16.93 -18.32 13.43
CA ASP A 255 -17.90 -19.12 14.19
C ASP A 255 -19.19 -18.33 14.50
N LEU A 256 -19.27 -17.07 14.05
CA LEU A 256 -20.44 -16.21 14.23
C LEU A 256 -21.57 -16.61 13.28
N THR A 257 -22.80 -16.57 13.79
CA THR A 257 -24.00 -16.66 12.95
C THR A 257 -24.13 -15.44 12.03
N TRP A 258 -24.91 -15.55 10.94
CA TRP A 258 -25.13 -14.43 10.01
C TRP A 258 -25.64 -13.16 10.72
N ILE A 259 -26.50 -13.31 11.74
CA ILE A 259 -27.05 -12.21 12.54
C ILE A 259 -25.93 -11.51 13.33
N GLN A 260 -25.09 -12.28 14.03
CA GLN A 260 -23.98 -11.75 14.83
C GLN A 260 -22.90 -11.13 13.95
N TYR A 261 -22.57 -11.78 12.83
CA TYR A 261 -21.58 -11.30 11.88
C TYR A 261 -21.96 -9.92 11.32
N HIS A 262 -23.24 -9.68 11.04
CA HIS A 262 -23.76 -8.38 10.60
C HIS A 262 -24.24 -7.48 11.75
N SER A 263 -24.04 -7.90 13.02
CA SER A 263 -24.41 -7.13 14.22
C SER A 263 -25.88 -6.67 14.25
N LEU A 264 -26.81 -7.45 13.68
CA LEU A 264 -28.22 -7.02 13.57
C LEU A 264 -28.92 -6.94 14.91
N ASP A 265 -28.51 -7.77 15.87
CA ASP A 265 -28.93 -7.71 17.26
C ASP A 265 -28.50 -6.39 17.93
N VAL A 266 -27.23 -5.99 17.77
CA VAL A 266 -26.69 -4.73 18.29
C VAL A 266 -27.36 -3.53 17.61
N ILE A 267 -27.49 -3.54 16.29
CA ILE A 267 -28.16 -2.47 15.52
C ILE A 267 -29.61 -2.34 15.98
N GLY A 268 -30.33 -3.45 16.09
CA GLY A 268 -31.72 -3.48 16.56
C GLY A 268 -31.86 -2.90 17.97
N PHE A 269 -30.97 -3.27 18.90
CA PHE A 269 -30.95 -2.72 20.25
C PHE A 269 -30.70 -1.21 20.27
N LEU A 270 -29.70 -0.73 19.51
CA LEU A 270 -29.39 0.70 19.42
C LEU A 270 -30.56 1.50 18.83
N LEU A 271 -31.22 0.99 17.78
CA LEU A 271 -32.42 1.59 17.20
C LEU A 271 -33.57 1.67 18.22
N ALA A 272 -33.76 0.63 19.03
CA ALA A 272 -34.76 0.61 20.09
C ALA A 272 -34.47 1.65 21.19
N CYS A 273 -33.21 1.83 21.59
CA CYS A 273 -32.80 2.88 22.51
C CYS A 273 -33.13 4.27 21.96
N VAL A 274 -32.78 4.55 20.70
CA VAL A 274 -33.08 5.82 20.03
C VAL A 274 -34.59 6.07 19.96
N ALA A 275 -35.37 5.06 19.55
CA ALA A 275 -36.83 5.16 19.49
C ALA A 275 -37.44 5.45 20.87
N THR A 276 -36.92 4.83 21.92
CA THR A 276 -37.38 5.05 23.31
C THR A 276 -37.10 6.47 23.77
N VAL A 277 -35.91 7.01 23.49
CA VAL A 277 -35.55 8.40 23.82
C VAL A 277 -36.47 9.38 23.07
N ILE A 278 -36.68 9.19 21.77
CA ILE A 278 -37.60 10.01 20.96
C ILE A 278 -39.01 9.94 21.54
N PHE A 279 -39.47 8.76 21.93
CA PHE A 279 -40.80 8.58 22.52
C PHE A 279 -40.94 9.33 23.85
N ILE A 280 -39.97 9.22 24.76
CA ILE A 280 -39.95 9.93 26.04
C ILE A 280 -39.98 11.44 25.80
N ILE A 281 -39.07 11.97 24.95
CA ILE A 281 -39.02 13.39 24.61
C ILE A 281 -40.37 13.85 24.06
N THR A 282 -40.95 13.11 23.12
CA THR A 282 -42.25 13.42 22.52
C THR A 282 -43.35 13.49 23.58
N LYS A 283 -43.41 12.51 24.49
CA LYS A 283 -44.40 12.49 25.57
C LYS A 283 -44.18 13.62 26.58
N CYS A 284 -42.94 13.92 26.94
CA CYS A 284 -42.59 15.06 27.80
C CYS A 284 -42.99 16.39 27.16
N CYS A 285 -42.67 16.61 25.89
CA CYS A 285 -43.09 17.80 25.14
C CYS A 285 -44.61 17.92 25.09
N LEU A 286 -45.32 16.86 24.70
CA LEU A 286 -46.79 16.85 24.66
C LEU A 286 -47.42 17.10 26.04
N PHE A 287 -46.82 16.58 27.12
CA PHE A 287 -47.26 16.83 28.48
C PHE A 287 -47.05 18.30 28.88
N CYS A 288 -45.88 18.87 28.59
CA CYS A 288 -45.59 20.28 28.79
C CYS A 288 -46.57 21.19 28.02
N PHE A 289 -46.82 20.89 26.74
CA PHE A 289 -47.80 21.62 25.91
C PHE A 289 -49.23 21.52 26.47
N ARG A 290 -49.66 20.33 26.92
CA ARG A 290 -50.98 20.15 27.56
C ARG A 290 -51.10 20.92 28.88
N LYS A 291 -50.04 20.97 29.69
CA LYS A 291 -50.01 21.73 30.95
C LYS A 291 -50.07 23.24 30.69
N LEU A 292 -49.31 23.74 29.72
CA LEU A 292 -49.35 25.15 29.29
C LEU A 292 -50.72 25.53 28.72
N ALA A 293 -51.31 24.69 27.86
CA ALA A 293 -52.64 24.92 27.30
C ALA A 293 -53.78 24.90 28.35
N LYS A 294 -53.68 24.04 29.38
CA LYS A 294 -54.64 24.05 30.51
C LYS A 294 -54.49 25.27 31.42
N THR A 295 -53.28 25.80 31.57
CA THR A 295 -53.01 26.98 32.41
C THR A 295 -53.49 28.27 31.72
N GLY A 296 -53.40 28.35 30.38
CA GLY A 296 -53.95 29.46 29.60
C GLY A 296 -55.48 29.56 29.62
N LYS A 297 -56.21 28.43 29.79
CA LYS A 297 -57.68 28.44 29.92
C LYS A 297 -58.19 28.87 31.30
N LYS A 298 -57.37 28.78 32.36
CA LYS A 298 -57.75 29.21 33.72
C LYS A 298 -57.54 30.71 33.99
N LYS A 299 -57.00 31.48 33.04
CA LYS A 299 -56.70 32.92 33.17
C LYS A 299 -57.69 33.84 32.43
N LYS A 300 -58.94 33.40 32.26
CA LYS A 300 -60.08 34.23 31.80
C LYS A 300 -61.21 34.19 32.84
N TRP A 301 -61.01 34.89 33.94
CA TRP A 301 -62.06 35.53 34.74
C TRP A 301 -61.34 36.52 35.64
N ASP A 302 -61.28 37.76 35.17
CA ASP A 302 -61.78 38.97 35.82
C ASP A 302 -62.07 40.00 34.71
#